data_AF-A0A0X3BHJ4-F1
#
_entry.id   AF-A0A0X3BHJ4-F1
#
_cell.length_a   1.000
_cell.length_b   1.000
_cell.length_c   1.000
_cell.angle_alpha   90.00
_cell.angle_beta   90.00
_cell.angle_gamma   90.00
#
_symmetry.space_group_name_H-M   'P 1'
#
loop_
_entity.id
_entity.type
_entity.pdbx_description
1 polymer ?
#
loop_
_entity_poly.entity_id
_entity_poly.type
_entity_poly.pdbx_seq_one_letter_code
_entity_poly.pdbx_strand_id
1 'polypeptide(L)' 'MIVSREAFESSAVNAFSGSVTEIQQNGIFSRVVVNAGLPFVAVLTRQSVARLGLAEGEEAHVTFKASAVHVFPR' A
#
# COMPACT_ATOMS: atom_id res chain seq x y z
N MET A 1 -0.50 -6.56 -3.56
CA MET A 1 -0.88 -5.13 -3.51
C MET A 1 0.37 -4.31 -3.82
N ILE A 2 0.23 -3.23 -4.57
CA ILE A 2 1.31 -2.33 -4.96
C ILE A 2 1.11 -1.01 -4.19
N VAL A 3 2.22 -0.46 -3.70
CA VAL A 3 2.26 0.92 -3.16
C VAL A 3 3.14 1.75 -4.09
N SER A 4 2.61 2.87 -4.58
CA SER A 4 3.30 3.79 -5.49
C SER A 4 3.19 5.23 -5.01
N ARG A 5 4.10 6.09 -5.48
CA ARG A 5 4.06 7.54 -5.20
C ARG A 5 3.09 8.31 -6.09
N GLU A 6 2.75 7.72 -7.23
CA GLU A 6 1.85 8.30 -8.22
C GLU A 6 0.84 7.24 -8.67
N ALA A 7 -0.30 7.71 -9.17
CA ALA A 7 -1.26 6.86 -9.86
C ALA A 7 -0.67 6.36 -11.19
N PHE A 8 -1.00 5.13 -11.57
CA PHE A 8 -0.58 4.55 -12.84
C PHE A 8 -1.69 3.67 -13.41
N GLU A 9 -1.72 3.55 -14.74
CA GLU A 9 -2.68 2.68 -15.41
C GLU A 9 -2.25 1.21 -15.28
N SER A 10 -3.20 0.34 -14.91
CA SER A 10 -2.98 -1.10 -14.85
C SER A 10 -4.29 -1.89 -14.92
N SER A 11 -4.21 -3.19 -15.16
CA SER A 11 -5.37 -4.09 -15.08
C SER A 11 -5.89 -4.34 -13.65
N ALA A 12 -5.26 -3.73 -12.63
CA ALA A 12 -5.74 -3.73 -11.27
C ALA A 12 -6.66 -2.51 -11.07
N VAL A 13 -7.97 -2.79 -11.00
CA VAL A 13 -9.02 -1.75 -10.98
C VAL A 13 -9.25 -1.10 -9.62
N ASN A 14 -8.81 -1.73 -8.52
CA ASN A 14 -8.89 -1.12 -7.20
C ASN A 14 -7.65 -0.25 -6.99
N ALA A 15 -7.82 1.06 -7.08
CA ALA A 15 -6.77 2.05 -6.88
C ALA A 15 -7.29 3.18 -5.99
N PHE A 16 -6.56 3.47 -4.91
CA PHE A 16 -6.93 4.47 -3.92
C PHE A 16 -5.72 5.35 -3.58
N SER A 17 -5.94 6.65 -3.37
CA SER A 17 -4.94 7.54 -2.79
C SER A 17 -5.20 7.73 -1.29
N GLY A 18 -4.13 7.86 -0.52
CA GLY A 18 -4.21 8.05 0.92
C GLY A 18 -2.88 8.46 1.51
N SER A 19 -2.81 8.52 2.84
CA SER A 19 -1.57 8.84 3.56
C SER A 19 -1.02 7.62 4.28
N VAL A 20 0.31 7.50 4.30
CA VAL A 20 0.99 6.52 5.12
C VAL A 20 0.81 6.92 6.59
N THR A 21 0.31 5.99 7.40
CA THR A 21 0.00 6.24 8.82
C THR A 21 0.90 5.47 9.76
N GLU A 22 1.59 4.43 9.27
CA GLU A 22 2.47 3.60 10.08
C GLU A 22 3.49 2.89 9.19
N ILE A 23 4.76 2.85 9.61
CA ILE A 23 5.78 1.97 9.02
C ILE A 23 6.51 1.20 10.13
N GLN A 24 6.25 -0.12 10.23
CA GLN A 24 6.99 -1.01 11.11
C GLN A 24 8.01 -1.83 10.31
N GLN A 25 9.30 -1.69 10.64
CA GLN A 25 10.37 -2.47 10.04
C GLN A 25 10.55 -3.81 10.76
N ASN A 26 10.39 -4.91 10.02
CA ASN A 26 10.48 -6.29 10.50
C ASN A 26 11.51 -7.06 9.66
N GLY A 27 12.79 -6.72 9.86
CA GLY A 27 13.91 -7.33 9.13
C GLY A 27 13.95 -6.90 7.66
N ILE A 28 13.82 -7.88 6.75
CA ILE A 28 13.84 -7.64 5.29
C ILE A 28 12.54 -6.97 4.83
N PHE A 29 11.45 -7.17 5.56
CA PHE A 29 10.15 -6.61 5.24
C PHE A 29 9.79 -5.43 6.15
N SER A 30 8.90 -4.60 5.65
CA SER A 30 8.25 -3.54 6.41
C SER A 30 6.73 -3.70 6.26
N ARG A 31 6.02 -3.63 7.38
CA ARG A 31 4.58 -3.46 7.39
C ARG A 31 4.29 -1.97 7.24
N VAL A 32 3.56 -1.61 6.20
CA VAL A 32 3.21 -0.22 5.88
C VAL A 32 1.69 -0.10 5.90
N VAL A 33 1.16 0.86 6.65
CA VAL A 33 -0.28 1.14 6.68
C VAL A 33 -0.56 2.43 5.92
N VAL A 34 -1.46 2.37 4.94
CA VAL A 34 -1.97 3.53 4.22
C VAL A 34 -3.44 3.71 4.55
N ASN A 35 -3.83 4.89 5.00
CA ASN A 35 -5.22 5.23 5.23
C ASN A 35 -5.78 5.95 3.99
N ALA A 36 -6.73 5.32 3.31
CA ALA A 36 -7.45 5.86 2.15
C ALA A 36 -8.97 5.79 2.38
N GLY A 37 -9.42 6.26 3.55
CA GLY A 37 -10.80 6.08 4.06
C GLY A 37 -10.98 4.77 4.83
N LEU A 38 -10.14 3.77 4.54
CA LEU A 38 -9.96 2.53 5.29
C LEU A 38 -8.45 2.23 5.43
N PRO A 39 -8.02 1.50 6.46
CA PRO A 39 -6.63 1.11 6.61
C PRO A 39 -6.28 -0.04 5.66
N PHE A 40 -5.36 0.21 4.74
CA PHE A 40 -4.73 -0.80 3.88
C PHE A 40 -3.36 -1.17 4.43
N VAL A 41 -3.13 -2.46 4.66
CA VAL A 41 -1.86 -2.97 5.18
C VAL A 41 -1.06 -3.62 4.05
N ALA A 42 0.08 -3.03 3.72
CA ALA A 42 1.04 -3.57 2.78
C ALA A 42 2.21 -4.22 3.51
N VAL A 43 2.73 -5.31 2.96
CA VAL A 43 4.06 -5.82 3.31
C VAL A 43 4.98 -5.55 2.14
N LEU A 44 5.97 -4.69 2.36
CA LEU A 44 6.94 -4.28 1.35
C LEU A 44 8.34 -4.72 1.77
N THR A 45 9.27 -4.81 0.82
CA THR A 45 10.68 -4.94 1.21
C THR A 45 11.18 -3.62 1.78
N ARG A 46 12.11 -3.67 2.73
CA ARG A 46 12.76 -2.46 3.29
C ARG A 46 13.39 -1.60 2.18
N GLN A 47 13.96 -2.24 1.15
CA GLN A 47 14.51 -1.54 -0.01
C GLN A 47 13.43 -0.78 -0.81
N SER A 48 12.23 -1.34 -0.95
CA SER A 48 11.13 -0.65 -1.63
C SER A 48 10.66 0.57 -0.85
N VAL A 49 10.53 0.47 0.46
CA VAL A 49 10.21 1.60 1.34
C VAL A 49 11.24 2.72 1.16
N ALA A 50 12.53 2.39 1.24
CA ALA A 50 13.61 3.36 1.09
C ALA A 50 13.65 3.98 -0.32
N ARG A 51 13.55 3.16 -1.37
CA ARG A 51 13.58 3.61 -2.77
C ARG A 51 12.40 4.53 -3.12
N LEU A 52 11.23 4.26 -2.55
CA LEU A 52 10.03 5.07 -2.75
C LEU A 52 9.97 6.29 -1.82
N GLY A 53 10.90 6.41 -0.85
CA GLY A 53 10.90 7.50 0.13
C GLY A 53 9.64 7.54 0.99
N LEU A 54 9.04 6.38 1.29
CA LEU A 54 7.82 6.33 2.10
C LEU A 54 8.15 6.71 3.55
N ALA A 55 7.38 7.65 4.09
CA ALA A 55 7.43 8.08 5.48
C ALA A 55 6.01 8.28 6.00
N GLU A 56 5.82 8.21 7.32
CA GLU A 56 4.53 8.53 7.93
C GLU A 56 4.14 9.99 7.64
N GLY A 57 2.86 10.22 7.36
CA GLY A 57 2.31 11.51 6.94
C GLY A 57 2.34 11.77 5.44
N GLU A 58 3.15 11.01 4.68
CA GLU A 58 3.29 11.20 3.23
C GLU A 58 2.15 10.57 2.43
N GLU A 59 1.86 11.14 1.26
CA GLU A 59 0.93 10.56 0.31
C GLU A 59 1.49 9.31 -0.38
N ALA A 60 0.58 8.36 -0.62
CA ALA A 60 0.84 7.15 -1.38
C ALA A 60 -0.44 6.65 -2.07
N HIS A 61 -0.26 5.88 -3.14
CA HIS A 61 -1.32 5.17 -3.83
C HIS A 61 -1.25 3.69 -3.53
N VAL A 62 -2.40 3.08 -3.32
CA VAL A 62 -2.58 1.64 -3.09
C VAL A 62 -3.36 1.05 -4.26
N THR A 63 -2.75 0.11 -4.97
CA THR A 63 -3.35 -0.54 -6.14
C THR A 63 -3.34 -2.06 -5.98
N PHE A 64 -4.47 -2.72 -6.17
CA PHE A 64 -4.56 -4.19 -6.13
C PHE A 64 -5.62 -4.75 -7.09
N LYS A 65 -5.39 -5.99 -7.53
CA LYS A 65 -6.25 -6.64 -8.50
C LYS A 65 -7.54 -7.11 -7.82
N ALA A 66 -8.70 -6.83 -8.41
CA ALA A 66 -9.98 -7.30 -7.90
C ALA A 66 -10.04 -8.83 -7.80
N SER A 67 -9.41 -9.54 -8.74
CA SER A 67 -9.32 -11.01 -8.74
C SER A 67 -8.42 -11.61 -7.65
N ALA A 68 -7.74 -10.78 -6.85
CA ALA A 68 -6.87 -11.21 -5.75
C ALA A 68 -7.49 -10.92 -4.36
N VAL A 69 -8.80 -10.65 -4.32
CA VAL A 69 -9.57 -10.39 -3.10
C VAL A 69 -10.43 -11.61 -2.80
N HIS A 70 -10.42 -12.05 -1.54
CA HIS A 70 -11.40 -13.03 -1.03
C HIS A 70 -12.50 -12.28 -0.28
N VAL A 71 -13.76 -12.56 -0.64
CA VAL A 71 -14.94 -11.96 -0.03
C VAL A 71 -15.69 -13.06 0.73
N PHE A 72 -15.98 -12.82 1.99
CA PHE A 72 -16.77 -13.72 2.82
C PHE A 72 -18.17 -13.11 3.00
N PRO A 73 -19.26 -13.82 2.65
CA PRO A 73 -20.61 -13.37 2.95
C PRO A 73 -20.82 -13.36 4.47
N ARG A 74 -21.77 -12.54 4.93
CA ARG A 74 -22.19 -12.51 6.33
C ARG A 74 -22.96 -13.76 6.70
#